data_AF-R6JTA5-F1
#
_entry.id   AF-R6JTA5-F1
#
_cell.length_a   1.000
_cell.length_b   1.000
_cell.length_c   1.000
_cell.angle_alpha   90.00
_cell.angle_beta   90.00
_cell.angle_gamma   90.00
#
_symmetry.space_group_name_H-M   'P 1'
#
loop_
_entity.id
_entity.type
_entity.pdbx_description
1 polymer ?
#
loop_
_entity_poly.entity_id
_entity_poly.type
_entity_poly.pdbx_seq_one_letter_code
_entity_poly.pdbx_strand_id
1 'polypeptide(L)'
;MSTSYYIFNRKKREEIQEFNRFWEETFIPGLKQQIEAYCGERNGTYVNPDFGNEIINEKISGISDAPGKSESYEMVIGVSHWNGKRNLFQWEGSYVEEHIIRDEASLVEFFNSKMNQQQYSIADEFDKEYTLDAFLNAIKYGGDESAS
;
A
#
# COMPACT_ATOMS: atom_id res chain seq x y z
N MET A 1 2.68 -21.98 -3.71
CA MET A 1 2.50 -20.52 -3.80
C MET A 1 1.97 -20.06 -2.47
N SER A 2 2.49 -18.94 -1.96
CA SER A 2 2.04 -18.31 -0.72
C SER A 2 1.29 -17.02 -1.07
N THR A 3 0.35 -16.62 -0.21
CA THR A 3 -0.37 -15.34 -0.35
C THR A 3 -0.46 -14.69 1.02
N SER A 4 0.08 -13.49 1.14
CA SER A 4 0.00 -12.69 2.37
C SER A 4 -1.32 -11.93 2.43
N TYR A 5 -1.89 -11.82 3.62
CA TYR A 5 -3.14 -11.08 3.88
C TYR A 5 -2.92 -10.01 4.93
N TYR A 6 -3.60 -8.89 4.78
CA TYR A 6 -3.41 -7.66 5.54
C TYR A 6 -4.74 -7.10 6.02
N ILE A 7 -4.78 -6.57 7.24
CA ILE A 7 -5.79 -5.58 7.64
C ILE A 7 -5.21 -4.22 7.29
N PHE A 8 -5.98 -3.38 6.62
CA PHE A 8 -5.57 -2.00 6.39
C PHE A 8 -6.66 -1.01 6.81
N ASN A 9 -6.20 0.17 7.24
CA ASN A 9 -7.07 1.30 7.54
C ASN A 9 -7.44 2.01 6.23
N ARG A 10 -8.73 2.05 5.89
CA ARG A 10 -9.21 2.60 4.61
C ARG A 10 -8.83 4.06 4.43
N LYS A 11 -9.07 4.88 5.46
CA LYS A 11 -8.81 6.32 5.40
C LYS A 11 -7.31 6.62 5.29
N LYS A 12 -6.47 5.95 6.08
CA LYS A 12 -5.01 6.13 5.98
C LYS A 12 -4.48 5.67 4.62
N ARG A 13 -5.01 4.56 4.07
CA ARG A 13 -4.64 4.08 2.73
C ARG A 13 -4.99 5.12 1.66
N GLU A 14 -6.21 5.65 1.70
CA GLU A 14 -6.65 6.72 0.80
C GLU A 14 -5.75 7.95 0.90
N GLU A 15 -5.53 8.48 2.11
CA GLU A 15 -4.65 9.64 2.34
C GLU A 15 -3.23 9.44 1.79
N ILE A 16 -2.64 8.26 2.01
CA ILE A 16 -1.28 7.96 1.55
C ILE A 16 -1.23 7.75 0.04
N GLN A 17 -2.21 7.07 -0.55
CA GLN A 17 -2.29 6.88 -2.01
C GLN A 17 -2.52 8.20 -2.74
N GLU A 18 -3.37 9.08 -2.20
CA GLU A 18 -3.57 10.42 -2.73
C GLU A 18 -2.30 11.26 -2.64
N PHE A 19 -1.60 11.21 -1.50
CA PHE A 19 -0.33 11.91 -1.33
C PHE A 19 0.73 11.38 -2.31
N ASN A 20 0.86 10.06 -2.47
CA ASN A 20 1.82 9.45 -3.38
C ASN A 20 1.55 9.88 -4.84
N ARG A 21 0.28 9.91 -5.24
CA ARG A 21 -0.14 10.41 -6.54
C ARG A 21 0.21 11.89 -6.72
N PHE A 22 -0.10 12.73 -5.73
CA PHE A 22 0.31 14.13 -5.76
C PHE A 22 1.83 14.27 -5.90
N TRP A 23 2.60 13.47 -5.16
CA TRP A 23 4.06 13.50 -5.19
C TRP A 23 4.62 13.18 -6.58
N GLU A 24 4.20 12.05 -7.15
CA GLU A 24 4.74 11.50 -8.39
C GLU A 24 4.19 12.19 -9.64
N GLU A 25 2.92 12.56 -9.64
CA GLU A 25 2.25 13.10 -10.83
C GLU A 25 2.23 14.63 -10.85
N THR A 26 2.34 15.31 -9.70
CA THR A 26 2.22 16.77 -9.61
C THR A 26 3.48 17.43 -9.08
N PHE A 27 3.95 17.06 -7.89
CA PHE A 27 5.02 17.78 -7.20
C PHE A 27 6.38 17.61 -7.90
N ILE A 28 6.83 16.36 -8.10
CA ILE A 28 8.12 16.09 -8.73
C ILE A 28 8.16 16.58 -10.19
N PRO A 29 7.16 16.32 -11.04
CA PRO A 29 7.12 16.87 -12.41
C PRO A 29 7.09 18.40 -12.43
N GLY A 30 6.28 19.02 -11.56
CA GLY A 30 6.21 20.48 -11.46
C GLY A 30 7.54 21.11 -11.03
N LEU A 31 8.26 20.48 -10.09
CA LEU A 31 9.58 20.93 -9.67
C LEU A 31 10.61 20.84 -10.81
N LYS A 32 10.61 19.74 -11.57
CA LYS A 32 11.46 19.59 -12.77
C LYS A 32 11.18 20.70 -13.79
N GLN A 33 9.90 20.92 -14.09
CA GLN A 33 9.48 21.95 -15.04
C GLN A 33 9.92 23.37 -14.62
N GLN A 34 9.82 23.70 -13.33
CA GLN A 34 10.27 25.00 -12.82
C GLN A 34 11.78 25.21 -12.99
N ILE A 35 12.59 24.17 -12.75
CA ILE A 35 14.04 24.20 -12.94
C ILE A 35 14.39 24.36 -14.43
N GLU A 36 13.75 23.56 -15.29
CA GLU A 36 13.91 23.62 -16.75
C GLU A 36 13.57 25.01 -17.28
N ALA A 37 12.42 25.57 -16.89
CA ALA A 37 11.97 26.88 -17.32
C ALA A 37 12.96 27.97 -16.87
N TYR A 38 13.34 28.00 -15.60
CA TYR A 38 14.26 29.02 -15.09
C TYR A 38 15.63 28.96 -15.78
N CYS A 39 16.20 27.77 -15.94
CA CYS A 39 17.49 27.59 -16.59
C CYS A 39 17.44 27.88 -18.09
N GLY A 40 16.33 27.53 -18.75
CA GLY A 40 16.07 27.83 -20.16
C GLY A 40 15.84 29.31 -20.43
N GLU A 41 15.12 30.02 -19.56
CA GLU A 41 14.93 31.47 -19.66
C GLU A 41 16.23 32.24 -19.41
N ARG A 42 17.01 31.81 -18.40
CA ARG A 42 18.28 32.47 -18.07
C ARG A 42 19.33 32.27 -19.15
N ASN A 43 19.46 31.04 -19.66
CA ASN A 43 20.40 30.60 -20.70
C ASN A 43 21.76 31.31 -20.66
N GLY A 44 22.36 31.39 -19.46
CA GLY A 44 23.61 32.10 -19.23
C GLY A 44 24.84 31.23 -19.48
N THR A 45 26.02 31.76 -19.18
CA THR A 45 27.28 31.03 -19.33
C THR A 45 27.39 29.79 -18.42
N TYR A 46 26.73 29.80 -17.25
CA TYR A 46 26.77 28.71 -16.27
C TYR A 46 25.38 28.17 -15.93
N VAL A 47 24.44 29.06 -15.58
CA VAL A 47 23.04 28.68 -15.35
C VAL A 47 22.33 28.62 -16.70
N ASN A 48 22.22 27.42 -17.26
CA ASN A 48 21.69 27.11 -18.58
C ASN A 48 20.96 25.75 -18.57
N PRO A 49 20.35 25.30 -19.68
CA PRO A 49 19.64 24.03 -19.72
C PRO A 49 20.45 22.81 -19.27
N ASP A 50 21.75 22.75 -19.58
CA ASP A 50 22.61 21.63 -19.17
C ASP A 50 22.76 21.56 -17.66
N PHE A 51 22.97 22.71 -17.00
CA PHE A 51 23.00 22.79 -15.54
C PHE A 51 21.64 22.43 -14.91
N GLY A 52 20.53 22.83 -15.53
CA GLY A 52 19.19 22.43 -15.08
C GLY A 52 18.98 20.91 -15.13
N ASN A 53 19.41 20.28 -16.21
CA ASN A 53 19.37 18.83 -16.37
C ASN A 53 20.25 18.09 -15.34
N GLU A 54 21.43 18.64 -15.02
CA GLU A 54 22.30 18.11 -13.97
C GLU A 54 21.56 18.09 -12.61
N ILE A 55 20.91 19.20 -12.23
CA ILE A 55 20.13 19.26 -10.98
C ILE A 55 19.01 18.21 -10.99
N ILE A 56 18.27 18.08 -12.08
CA ILE A 56 17.16 17.13 -12.19
C ILE A 56 17.65 15.69 -12.06
N ASN A 57 18.74 15.35 -12.74
CA ASN A 57 19.29 13.99 -12.74
C ASN A 57 19.97 13.66 -11.42
N GLU A 58 20.73 14.57 -10.84
CA GLU A 58 21.52 14.28 -9.64
C GLU A 58 20.77 14.51 -8.34
N LYS A 59 19.87 15.49 -8.27
CA LYS A 59 19.24 15.91 -7.02
C LYS A 59 17.77 15.52 -6.95
N ILE A 60 17.02 15.66 -8.04
CA ILE A 60 15.57 15.41 -8.05
C ILE A 60 15.25 13.94 -8.29
N SER A 61 16.02 13.26 -9.15
CA SER A 61 15.77 11.84 -9.46
C SER A 61 15.86 10.94 -8.23
N GLY A 62 16.74 11.27 -7.27
CA GLY A 62 16.88 10.53 -6.01
C GLY A 62 15.69 10.64 -5.04
N ILE A 63 14.73 11.53 -5.29
CA ILE A 63 13.50 11.70 -4.48
C ILE A 63 12.23 11.50 -5.31
N SER A 64 12.33 10.90 -6.50
CA SER A 64 11.19 10.79 -7.42
C SER A 64 10.15 9.77 -6.96
N ASP A 65 10.55 8.73 -6.25
CA ASP A 65 9.62 7.75 -5.69
C ASP A 65 8.81 8.35 -4.54
N ALA A 66 7.52 8.02 -4.46
CA ALA A 66 6.69 8.53 -3.39
C ALA A 66 7.16 8.06 -2.00
N PRO A 67 7.17 8.96 -0.99
CA PRO A 67 7.68 8.62 0.33
C PRO A 67 6.66 7.89 1.21
N GLY A 68 5.37 7.89 0.85
CA GLY A 68 4.32 7.23 1.61
C GLY A 68 4.40 5.72 1.46
N LYS A 69 4.48 5.00 2.59
CA LYS A 69 4.67 3.55 2.61
C LYS A 69 3.46 2.80 3.16
N SER A 70 3.23 1.60 2.63
CA SER A 70 2.05 0.80 2.94
C SER A 70 2.02 0.34 4.40
N GLU A 71 3.18 0.12 5.03
CA GLU A 71 3.29 -0.24 6.46
C GLU A 71 2.73 0.84 7.41
N SER A 72 2.45 2.03 6.89
CA SER A 72 1.81 3.12 7.64
C SER A 72 0.30 2.91 7.80
N TYR A 73 -0.33 2.08 6.96
CA TYR A 73 -1.77 1.84 6.95
C TYR A 73 -2.18 0.37 6.95
N GLU A 74 -1.27 -0.57 6.68
CA GLU A 74 -1.54 -2.00 6.65
C GLU A 74 -0.74 -2.79 7.68
N MET A 75 -1.33 -3.89 8.15
CA MET A 75 -0.75 -4.83 9.11
C MET A 75 -0.98 -6.25 8.60
N VAL A 76 0.09 -7.04 8.51
CA VAL A 76 0.01 -8.44 8.10
C VAL A 76 -0.84 -9.23 9.11
N ILE A 77 -1.85 -9.94 8.63
CA ILE A 77 -2.67 -10.86 9.44
C ILE A 77 -2.02 -12.23 9.48
N GLY A 78 -1.57 -12.69 8.33
CA GLY A 78 -1.15 -14.07 8.13
C GLY A 78 -0.85 -14.39 6.67
N VAL A 79 -0.33 -15.58 6.46
CA VAL A 79 0.05 -16.08 5.14
C VAL A 79 -0.65 -17.40 4.87
N SER A 80 -1.30 -17.50 3.71
CA SER A 80 -1.86 -18.75 3.21
C SER A 80 -0.84 -19.48 2.35
N HIS A 81 -0.69 -20.79 2.56
CA HIS A 81 0.18 -21.65 1.78
C HIS A 81 -0.57 -22.89 1.29
N TRP A 82 -0.52 -23.14 -0.02
CA TRP A 82 -0.98 -24.41 -0.59
C TRP A 82 0.04 -25.52 -0.37
N ASN A 83 -0.34 -26.60 0.31
CA ASN A 83 0.56 -27.72 0.61
C ASN A 83 0.38 -28.94 -0.34
N GLY A 84 -0.35 -28.80 -1.43
CA GLY A 84 -0.68 -29.90 -2.35
C GLY A 84 -2.00 -30.62 -2.03
N LYS A 85 -2.61 -30.39 -0.87
CA LYS A 85 -3.89 -31.01 -0.45
C LYS A 85 -4.91 -30.00 0.05
N ARG A 86 -4.46 -28.99 0.79
CA ARG A 86 -5.30 -27.93 1.35
C ARG A 86 -4.50 -26.65 1.50
N ASN A 87 -5.21 -25.55 1.70
CA ASN A 87 -4.60 -24.33 2.19
C ASN A 87 -4.33 -24.44 3.68
N LEU A 88 -3.14 -23.98 4.08
CA LEU A 88 -2.73 -23.81 5.44
C LEU A 88 -2.55 -22.31 5.67
N PHE A 89 -3.36 -21.75 6.55
CA PHE A 89 -3.21 -20.37 6.97
C PHE A 89 -2.38 -20.30 8.25
N GLN A 90 -1.29 -19.55 8.18
CA GLN A 90 -0.43 -19.22 9.31
C GLN A 90 -0.76 -17.81 9.77
N TRP A 91 -1.25 -17.66 11.00
CA TRP A 91 -1.43 -16.36 11.64
C TRP A 91 -0.08 -15.81 12.09
N GLU A 92 0.21 -14.55 11.77
CA GLU A 92 1.45 -13.91 12.20
C GLU A 92 1.33 -13.32 13.62
N GLY A 93 0.13 -12.89 14.01
CA GLY A 93 -0.07 -12.24 15.30
C GLY A 93 0.36 -10.78 15.25
N SER A 94 -0.54 -9.89 14.86
CA SER A 94 -0.25 -8.46 14.69
C SER A 94 -1.15 -7.58 15.54
N TYR A 95 -0.63 -6.42 15.94
CA TYR A 95 -1.42 -5.40 16.60
C TYR A 95 -2.04 -4.45 15.58
N VAL A 96 -3.36 -4.32 15.62
CA VAL A 96 -4.10 -3.26 14.94
C VAL A 96 -4.56 -2.29 16.02
N GLU A 97 -3.86 -1.15 16.11
CA GLU A 97 -3.96 -0.23 17.25
C GLU A 97 -3.71 -0.98 18.58
N GLU A 98 -4.69 -1.04 19.47
CA GLU A 98 -4.60 -1.72 20.76
C GLU A 98 -5.09 -3.18 20.73
N HIS A 99 -5.55 -3.68 19.57
CA HIS A 99 -6.13 -5.01 19.42
C HIS A 99 -5.12 -5.99 18.82
N ILE A 100 -4.90 -7.13 19.48
CA ILE A 100 -4.08 -8.22 18.95
C ILE A 100 -4.92 -9.16 18.07
N ILE A 101 -4.54 -9.29 16.81
CA ILE A 101 -5.12 -10.21 15.84
C ILE A 101 -4.18 -11.39 15.68
N ARG A 102 -4.51 -12.53 16.29
CA ARG A 102 -3.65 -13.72 16.36
C ARG A 102 -4.31 -15.02 15.92
N ASP A 103 -5.61 -14.99 15.70
CA ASP A 103 -6.44 -16.12 15.33
C ASP A 103 -7.78 -15.65 14.73
N GLU A 104 -8.59 -16.59 14.24
CA GLU A 104 -9.91 -16.30 13.69
C GLU A 104 -10.84 -15.61 14.71
N ALA A 105 -10.79 -16.02 15.98
CA ALA A 105 -11.66 -15.48 17.02
C ALA A 105 -11.37 -14.00 17.28
N SER A 106 -10.09 -13.63 17.44
CA SER A 106 -9.65 -12.24 17.61
C SER A 106 -9.93 -11.38 16.38
N LEU A 107 -9.83 -11.93 15.16
CA LEU A 107 -10.22 -11.22 13.94
C LEU A 107 -11.73 -10.93 13.90
N VAL A 108 -12.56 -11.94 14.20
CA VAL A 108 -14.02 -11.78 14.24
C VAL A 108 -14.42 -10.80 15.35
N GLU A 109 -13.80 -10.89 16.52
CA GLU A 109 -14.02 -9.94 17.61
C GLU A 109 -13.69 -8.50 17.20
N PHE A 110 -12.55 -8.28 16.55
CA PHE A 110 -12.17 -6.97 16.02
C PHE A 110 -13.21 -6.42 15.04
N PHE A 111 -13.67 -7.25 14.10
CA PHE A 111 -14.67 -6.85 13.11
C PHE A 111 -16.12 -6.90 13.63
N ASN A 112 -16.41 -7.30 14.87
CA ASN A 112 -17.75 -7.18 15.45
C ASN A 112 -18.14 -5.71 15.74
N SER A 113 -17.15 -4.82 15.84
CA SER A 113 -17.38 -3.38 15.97
C SER A 113 -17.77 -2.76 14.63
N LYS A 114 -18.94 -2.11 14.56
CA LYS A 114 -19.37 -1.34 13.37
C LYS A 114 -18.36 -0.26 12.97
N MET A 115 -17.68 0.35 13.94
CA MET A 115 -16.65 1.33 13.68
C MET A 115 -15.46 0.69 12.96
N ASN A 116 -15.01 -0.48 13.42
CA ASN A 116 -13.90 -1.19 12.80
C ASN A 116 -14.28 -1.70 11.41
N GLN A 117 -15.51 -2.18 11.21
CA GLN A 117 -16.03 -2.56 9.89
C GLN A 117 -16.02 -1.40 8.89
N GLN A 118 -16.17 -0.16 9.35
CA GLN A 118 -16.10 1.04 8.49
C GLN A 118 -14.66 1.50 8.26
N GLN A 119 -13.82 1.43 9.28
CA GLN A 119 -12.46 1.96 9.25
C GLN A 119 -11.45 1.01 8.61
N TYR A 120 -11.69 -0.30 8.70
CA TYR A 120 -10.74 -1.33 8.28
C TYR A 120 -11.31 -2.27 7.22
N SER A 121 -10.44 -2.73 6.32
CA SER A 121 -10.73 -3.80 5.34
C SER A 121 -9.64 -4.87 5.41
N ILE A 122 -9.91 -6.02 4.79
CA ILE A 122 -8.92 -7.09 4.59
C ILE A 122 -8.56 -7.13 3.11
N ALA A 123 -7.27 -7.20 2.78
CA ALA A 123 -6.79 -7.43 1.42
C ALA A 123 -5.69 -8.49 1.38
N ASP A 124 -5.44 -9.04 0.19
CA ASP A 124 -4.23 -9.81 -0.07
C ASP A 124 -3.10 -8.94 -0.65
N GLU A 125 -1.92 -9.53 -0.85
CA GLU A 125 -0.75 -8.88 -1.45
C GLU A 125 -0.94 -8.40 -2.90
N PHE A 126 -2.07 -8.73 -3.53
CA PHE A 126 -2.47 -8.27 -4.86
C PHE A 126 -3.58 -7.22 -4.82
N ASP A 127 -3.78 -6.58 -3.66
CA ASP A 127 -4.80 -5.56 -3.41
C ASP A 127 -6.25 -6.03 -3.58
N LYS A 128 -6.52 -7.34 -3.67
CA LYS A 128 -7.90 -7.85 -3.70
C LYS A 128 -8.50 -7.72 -2.31
N GLU A 129 -9.60 -6.97 -2.20
CA GLU A 129 -10.32 -6.80 -0.95
C GLU A 129 -11.31 -7.93 -0.67
N TYR A 130 -11.47 -8.23 0.62
CA TYR A 130 -12.35 -9.29 1.12
C TYR A 130 -13.30 -8.74 2.19
N THR A 131 -14.55 -9.20 2.16
CA THR A 131 -15.37 -9.17 3.37
C THR A 131 -14.80 -10.16 4.39
N LEU A 132 -15.13 -10.00 5.68
CA LEU A 132 -14.69 -10.94 6.72
C LEU A 132 -15.05 -12.39 6.35
N ASP A 133 -16.30 -12.64 5.94
CA ASP A 133 -16.76 -13.98 5.56
C ASP A 133 -16.02 -14.52 4.33
N ALA A 134 -15.77 -13.68 3.32
CA ALA A 134 -15.03 -14.08 2.13
C ALA A 134 -13.57 -14.43 2.46
N PHE A 135 -12.92 -13.64 3.32
CA PHE A 135 -11.58 -13.93 3.81
C PHE A 135 -11.53 -15.25 4.58
N LEU A 136 -12.44 -15.46 5.53
CA LEU A 136 -12.49 -16.69 6.33
C LEU A 136 -12.72 -17.92 5.46
N ASN A 137 -13.55 -17.81 4.42
CA ASN A 137 -13.72 -18.86 3.43
C ASN A 137 -12.46 -19.07 2.58
N ALA A 138 -11.80 -18.00 2.13
CA ALA A 138 -10.59 -18.06 1.33
C ALA A 138 -9.45 -18.77 2.09
N ILE A 139 -9.24 -18.47 3.36
CA ILE A 139 -8.15 -19.10 4.14
C ILE A 139 -8.44 -20.55 4.53
N LYS A 140 -9.72 -20.95 4.61
CA LYS A 140 -10.14 -22.33 4.92
C LYS A 140 -10.13 -23.23 3.69
N TYR A 141 -10.55 -22.71 2.53
CA TYR A 141 -10.84 -23.52 1.35
C TYR A 141 -10.02 -23.14 0.11
N GLY A 142 -9.48 -21.93 0.05
CA GLY A 142 -8.53 -21.50 -0.98
C GLY A 142 -8.94 -20.41 -1.96
N GLY A 143 -10.23 -20.01 -1.99
CA GLY A 143 -10.79 -19.06 -2.98
C GLY A 143 -10.70 -19.58 -4.42
N ASP A 144 -11.72 -19.57 -5.28
CA ASP A 144 -13.02 -18.90 -5.33
C ASP A 144 -14.04 -19.93 -5.87
N GLU A 145 -15.21 -20.14 -5.23
CA GLU A 145 -16.31 -20.91 -5.85
C GLU A 145 -17.01 -20.10 -6.98
N SER A 146 -16.60 -18.86 -7.21
CA SER A 146 -17.15 -17.97 -8.23
C SER A 146 -16.61 -18.21 -9.65
N ALA A 147 -15.92 -19.33 -9.89
CA ALA A 147 -15.46 -19.76 -11.21
C ALA A 147 -16.24 -20.99 -11.78
N SER A 148 -17.48 -21.21 -11.34
CA SER A 148 -18.38 -22.23 -11.92
C SER A 148 -19.55 -21.61 -12.68
#